data_AF-A0A7J4F776-F1
#
_entry.id   AF-A0A7J4F776-F1
#
_cell.length_a   1.000
_cell.length_b   1.000
_cell.length_c   1.000
_cell.angle_alpha   90.00
_cell.angle_beta   90.00
_cell.angle_gamma   90.00
#
_symmetry.space_group_name_H-M   'P 1'
#
loop_
_entity.id
_entity.type
_entity.pdbx_description
1 polymer ?
#
loop_
_entity_poly.entity_id
_entity_poly.type
_entity_poly.pdbx_seq_one_letter_code
_entity_poly.pdbx_strand_id
1 'polypeptide(L)' 'PHSEVAALAIFLDRYFEGKELRRDFGGPKRVIPHHRGKSVIDVNDSTDR' A
#
# COMPACT_ATOMS: atom_id res chain seq x y z
N PRO A 1 6.43 -8.66 -20.06
CA PRO A 1 7.14 -8.18 -18.85
C PRO A 1 8.64 -8.39 -19.00
N HIS A 2 9.42 -7.31 -19.16
CA HIS A 2 10.87 -7.38 -19.39
C HIS A 2 11.69 -7.66 -18.11
N SER A 3 11.03 -7.75 -16.96
CA SER A 3 11.63 -7.95 -15.64
C SER A 3 10.83 -9.01 -14.88
N GLU A 4 11.52 -9.87 -14.14
CA GLU A 4 10.92 -10.85 -13.22
C GLU A 4 9.99 -10.16 -12.21
N VAL A 5 10.39 -8.98 -11.70
CA VAL A 5 9.56 -8.18 -10.78
C VAL A 5 8.25 -7.75 -11.44
N ALA A 6 8.29 -7.36 -12.71
CA ALA A 6 7.08 -6.99 -13.45
C ALA A 6 6.21 -8.21 -13.77
N ALA A 7 6.82 -9.35 -14.08
CA ALA A 7 6.09 -10.61 -14.30
C ALA A 7 5.36 -11.05 -13.03
N LEU A 8 6.04 -10.99 -11.89
CA LEU A 8 5.46 -11.31 -10.58
C LEU A 8 4.35 -10.33 -10.21
N ALA A 9 4.56 -9.02 -10.38
CA ALA A 9 3.54 -8.01 -10.07
C ALA A 9 2.24 -8.24 -10.87
N ILE A 10 2.36 -8.48 -12.18
CA ILE A 10 1.19 -8.76 -13.04
C ILE A 10 0.53 -10.09 -12.68
N PHE A 11 1.33 -11.11 -12.32
CA PHE A 11 0.80 -12.39 -11.88
C PHE A 11 -0.02 -12.25 -10.60
N LEU A 12 0.50 -11.54 -9.58
CA LEU A 12 -0.19 -11.36 -8.30
C LEU A 12 -1.45 -10.50 -8.45
N ASP A 13 -1.38 -9.43 -9.24
CA ASP A 13 -2.54 -8.58 -9.54
C ASP A 13 -3.70 -9.40 -10.13
N ARG A 14 -3.40 -10.31 -11.08
CA ARG A 14 -4.40 -11.21 -11.67
C ARG A 14 -4.85 -12.32 -10.73
N TYR A 15 -3.95 -12.86 -9.92
CA TYR A 15 -4.26 -13.96 -8.99
C TYR A 15 -5.18 -13.50 -7.85
N PHE A 16 -4.98 -12.28 -7.36
CA PHE A 16 -5.76 -11.71 -6.26
C PHE A 16 -6.87 -10.74 -6.71
N GLU A 17 -6.97 -10.48 -8.02
CA GLU A 17 -7.96 -9.56 -8.61
C GLU A 17 -7.89 -8.15 -7.98
N GLY A 18 -6.68 -7.70 -7.64
CA GLY A 18 -6.40 -6.40 -7.02
C GLY A 18 -6.91 -6.23 -5.57
N LYS A 19 -7.40 -7.29 -4.92
CA LYS A 19 -7.89 -7.26 -3.53
C LYS A 19 -6.76 -6.95 -2.53
N GLU A 20 -5.53 -7.31 -2.86
CA GLU A 20 -4.33 -7.09 -2.06
C GLU A 20 -3.98 -5.61 -1.89
N LEU A 21 -4.33 -4.75 -2.86
CA LEU A 21 -4.06 -3.30 -2.80
C LEU A 21 -4.87 -2.59 -1.71
N ARG A 22 -5.96 -3.21 -1.23
CA ARG A 22 -6.81 -2.67 -0.16
C ARG A 22 -6.41 -3.18 1.22
N ARG A 23 -5.41 -4.06 1.30
CA ARG A 23 -4.97 -4.67 2.55
C ARG A 23 -4.32 -3.61 3.45
N ASP A 24 -4.73 -3.58 4.70
CA ASP A 24 -4.01 -2.85 5.74
C ASP A 24 -2.89 -3.74 6.30
N PHE A 25 -1.70 -3.16 6.44
CA PHE A 25 -0.53 -3.84 6.98
C PHE A 25 -0.29 -3.53 8.46
N GLY A 26 -1.05 -2.59 9.05
CA GLY A 26 -0.92 -2.24 10.47
C GLY A 26 0.46 -1.68 10.84
N GLY A 27 1.16 -1.10 9.88
CA GLY A 27 2.49 -0.53 10.10
C GLY A 27 2.44 0.79 10.88
N PRO A 28 3.59 1.28 11.38
CA PRO A 28 3.67 2.53 12.15
C PRO A 28 3.32 3.77 11.32
N LYS A 29 3.34 3.67 9.99
CA LYS A 29 3.05 4.75 9.05
C LYS A 29 2.05 4.30 8.01
N ARG A 30 1.11 5.19 7.68
CA ARG A 30 0.15 5.00 6.59
C ARG A 30 0.13 6.22 5.69
N VAL A 31 0.20 5.99 4.39
CA VAL A 31 0.08 7.05 3.37
C VAL A 31 -1.38 7.15 2.95
N ILE A 32 -1.92 8.37 2.94
CA ILE A 32 -3.29 8.64 2.49
C ILE A 32 -3.22 9.12 1.03
N PRO A 33 -3.97 8.52 0.09
CA PRO A 33 -4.08 9.02 -1.27
C PRO A 33 -4.58 10.47 -1.29
N HIS A 34 -3.84 11.35 -1.95
CA HIS A 34 -4.17 12.77 -2.11
C HIS A 34 -3.99 13.21 -3.56
N HIS A 35 -4.86 14.11 -4.03
CA HIS A 35 -4.82 14.60 -5.43
C HIS A 35 -3.49 15.27 -5.80
N ARG A 36 -2.90 16.05 -4.88
CA ARG A 36 -1.54 16.62 -5.00
C ARG A 36 -0.87 16.63 -3.64
N GLY A 37 0.44 16.38 -3.61
CA GLY A 37 1.24 16.32 -2.39
C GLY A 37 1.28 14.91 -1.77
N LYS A 38 1.84 14.82 -0.58
CA LYS A 38 2.01 13.56 0.18
C LYS A 38 1.49 13.75 1.60
N SER A 39 0.49 12.97 1.98
CA SER A 39 -0.03 12.93 3.35
C SER A 39 0.32 11.59 3.99
N VAL A 40 0.94 11.63 5.17
CA VAL A 40 1.37 10.46 5.93
C VAL A 40 0.91 10.64 7.36
N ILE A 41 0.31 9.60 7.94
CA ILE A 41 -0.05 9.54 9.35
C ILE A 41 0.86 8.55 10.08
N ASP A 42 1.29 8.93 11.29
CA ASP A 42 1.95 8.03 12.23
C ASP A 42 0.87 7.37 13.10
N VAL A 43 0.74 6.05 12.98
CA VAL A 43 -0.30 5.25 13.65
C VAL A 43 -0.07 5.17 15.17
N ASN A 44 1.18 5.37 15.61
CA ASN A 44 1.55 5.34 17.02
C ASN A 44 1.31 6.68 17.75
N ASP A 45 1.05 7.77 17.03
CA ASP A 45 0.91 9.12 17.61
C ASP A 45 -0.52 9.37 18.14
N SER A 46 -1.48 8.49 17.82
CA SER A 46 -2.87 8.55 18.29
C SER A 46 -3.13 7.81 19.61
N THR A 47 -2.12 7.19 20.22
CA THR A 47 -2.25 6.47 21.51
C THR A 47 -1.66 7.27 22.70
N ASP A 48 -1.26 8.53 22.49
CA ASP A 48 -0.72 9.39 23.55
C ASP A 48 -1.41 10.76 23.62
N ARG A 49 -2.75 10.76 23.68
CA ARG A 49 -3.58 11.88 24.18
C ARG A 49 -4.79 11.39 24.96
#